data_AF-A0A5J5EW81-F1
#
_entry.id   AF-A0A5J5EW81-F1
#
_cell.length_a   1.000
_cell.length_b   1.000
_cell.length_c   1.000
_cell.angle_alpha   90.00
_cell.angle_beta   90.00
_cell.angle_gamma   90.00
#
_symmetry.space_group_name_H-M   'P 1'
#
loop_
_entity.id
_entity.type
_entity.pdbx_description
1 polymer ?
#
loop_
_entity_poly.entity_id
_entity_poly.type
_entity_poly.pdbx_seq_one_letter_code
_entity_poly.pdbx_strand_id
1 'polypeptide(L)'
;MAMRVSFDFLVSGFKIGCSISRESLTFSTFDALPPQSSLPSGQSIIVSIVCACLSYVFFRQWRASRWNGVPYSVPIPEQAQPGWKGQTMANPSIKSTDDYLIQCYAPATGASLGTVAPAYPEDIDIAINAAAAAQEKWAKTSFDQRRKFLRTLLKYILENQDYIAAVACLDSGKTKVDAAFGEILVTVEKIKWVLKHGEKSLIPEQRESSWPLQCYKKVELRYEPLGVVAACVSWNYPFHNLLGPIISSTFAGNGIVVKGSEQTAWSSQYFISIVRGALSACGHNPDLVQSIMCWPEVAPHLTSHPGIAHMTFIGSRPVAHHVAASASKVLIPLCIELGGKDAAIILDDTPNLESVASILMRGVFQSCGQNCVGVERIIATPKAYPKLVSILEPRIAKLRLGSILDDDNVVDCGAVISDAHFGRFEDLVADAVKQGARCLVGGKRYIHPKYPKGHYFQPTLVVDVTPSMAIAQQEVFGPICLLMQASDVSDAISIANSTEYALGGSVFGRNQKHLDQVTREMKCGMVSVNDFAVYYLNQSLPFGGVKGSGYGRFAGAEGLRGVCNLKAVAVDRFPRIVGTSIPPVVDYPLKDGQRAWRFTKGLVELGYGETVMRKVNGLGKLMGM
;
A
#
# COMPACT_ATOMS: atom_id res chain seq x y z
N MET A 1 37.47 37.86 11.01
CA MET A 1 37.17 37.79 12.45
C MET A 1 37.06 36.31 12.79
N ALA A 2 38.10 35.79 13.46
CA ALA A 2 38.37 34.36 13.72
C ALA A 2 37.30 33.74 14.65
N MET A 3 37.08 32.42 14.72
CA MET A 3 38.09 31.40 15.02
C MET A 3 37.55 29.97 14.77
N ARG A 4 38.36 29.14 14.09
CA ARG A 4 38.31 27.67 14.07
C ARG A 4 38.67 27.11 15.45
N VAL A 5 38.08 25.99 15.88
CA VAL A 5 38.77 25.03 16.79
C VAL A 5 38.39 23.59 16.41
N SER A 6 39.44 22.77 16.31
CA SER A 6 39.49 21.36 15.89
C SER A 6 39.06 20.35 16.96
N PHE A 7 38.72 19.16 16.48
CA PHE A 7 38.74 17.87 17.18
C PHE A 7 40.17 17.47 17.58
N ASP A 8 40.37 16.97 18.81
CA ASP A 8 41.22 15.80 19.13
C ASP A 8 41.29 15.47 20.65
N PHE A 9 41.55 14.18 20.95
CA PHE A 9 41.82 13.51 22.25
C PHE A 9 40.62 13.20 23.18
N LEU A 10 40.37 11.97 23.64
CA LEU A 10 41.30 10.97 24.22
C LEU A 10 40.81 9.52 24.03
N VAL A 11 41.75 8.65 23.62
CA VAL A 11 41.67 7.18 23.75
C VAL A 11 42.43 6.77 25.02
N SER A 12 41.75 6.05 25.92
CA SER A 12 42.32 5.05 26.84
C SER A 12 41.12 4.18 27.28
N GLY A 13 41.11 2.85 27.22
CA GLY A 13 42.16 1.92 27.56
C GLY A 13 41.77 1.21 28.86
N PHE A 14 40.72 0.38 28.86
CA PHE A 14 40.45 -0.57 29.95
C PHE A 14 39.90 -1.89 29.41
N LYS A 15 40.77 -2.90 29.34
CA LYS A 15 40.39 -4.32 29.35
C LYS A 15 40.14 -4.70 30.81
N ILE A 16 38.95 -5.20 31.12
CA ILE A 16 38.74 -6.04 32.31
C ILE A 16 38.28 -7.39 31.79
N GLY A 17 39.22 -8.35 31.80
CA GLY A 17 38.88 -9.76 31.73
C GLY A 17 38.34 -10.18 33.09
N CYS A 18 37.21 -10.89 33.09
CA CYS A 18 36.75 -11.61 34.26
C CYS A 18 36.52 -13.07 33.86
N SER A 19 37.49 -13.91 34.23
CA SER A 19 37.35 -15.36 34.24
C SER A 19 36.52 -15.76 35.45
N ILE A 20 35.40 -16.43 35.23
CA ILE A 20 34.61 -17.04 36.31
C ILE A 20 35.24 -18.40 36.63
N SER A 21 35.79 -18.55 37.84
CA SER A 21 36.03 -19.87 38.43
C SER A 21 35.09 -20.06 39.62
N ARG A 22 34.48 -21.24 39.65
CA ARG A 22 33.66 -21.76 40.75
C ARG A 22 34.61 -22.33 41.80
N GLU A 23 34.56 -21.86 43.05
CA GLU A 23 34.84 -22.70 44.21
C GLU A 23 34.43 -22.04 45.54
N SER A 24 33.89 -22.88 46.43
CA SER A 24 33.74 -22.75 47.89
C SER A 24 32.94 -21.58 48.48
N LEU A 25 31.70 -21.88 48.85
CA LEU A 25 30.98 -21.28 49.98
C LEU A 25 31.59 -21.80 51.30
N THR A 26 32.20 -20.93 52.09
CA THR A 26 32.45 -21.16 53.52
C THR A 26 32.05 -19.92 54.30
N PHE A 27 31.07 -20.07 55.18
CA PHE A 27 30.69 -19.08 56.18
C PHE A 27 31.75 -19.04 57.27
N SER A 28 32.46 -17.92 57.41
CA SER A 28 33.19 -17.56 58.62
C SER A 28 32.53 -16.32 59.25
N THR A 29 32.17 -16.46 60.51
CA THR A 29 31.65 -15.43 61.42
C THR A 29 32.51 -14.17 61.39
N PHE A 30 31.88 -13.02 61.08
CA PHE A 30 32.51 -11.72 61.17
C PHE A 30 32.40 -11.19 62.60
N ASP A 31 33.57 -10.95 63.20
CA ASP A 31 33.74 -10.06 64.35
C ASP A 31 33.25 -8.64 64.01
N ALA A 32 32.66 -8.00 65.02
CA ALA A 32 32.08 -6.67 64.93
C ALA A 32 33.15 -5.61 64.63
N LEU A 33 33.06 -4.99 63.45
CA LEU A 33 33.74 -3.74 63.13
C LEU A 33 32.93 -2.53 63.64
N PRO A 34 33.60 -1.42 64.05
CA PRO A 34 32.95 -0.26 64.66
C PRO A 34 32.12 0.53 63.64
N PRO A 35 31.16 1.38 64.09
CA PRO A 35 30.23 2.05 63.19
C PRO A 35 30.97 3.10 62.36
N GLN A 36 31.23 2.78 61.08
CA GLN A 36 31.70 3.77 60.12
C GLN A 36 30.54 4.69 59.73
N SER A 37 30.64 5.93 60.23
CA SER A 37 30.23 7.19 59.61
C SER A 37 29.17 7.10 58.51
N SER A 38 27.97 7.59 58.83
CA SER A 38 26.94 7.97 57.87
C SER A 38 27.53 8.78 56.71
N LEU A 39 27.47 8.24 55.49
CA LEU A 39 27.65 9.02 54.27
C LEU A 39 26.69 10.22 54.31
N PRO A 40 27.14 11.44 53.97
CA PRO A 40 26.29 12.62 54.01
C PRO A 40 25.13 12.41 53.03
N SER A 41 23.91 12.54 53.52
CA SER A 41 22.65 12.22 52.82
C SER A 41 22.55 12.83 51.42
N GLY A 42 23.21 13.96 51.15
CA GLY A 42 23.29 14.57 49.83
C GLY A 42 24.11 13.80 48.78
N GLN A 43 25.22 13.15 49.17
CA GLN A 43 26.05 12.39 48.21
C GLN A 43 25.35 11.11 47.75
N SER A 44 24.66 10.40 48.65
CA SER A 44 23.87 9.21 48.31
C SER A 44 22.69 9.53 47.39
N ILE A 45 22.06 10.70 47.56
CA ILE A 45 21.00 11.18 46.66
C ILE A 45 21.56 11.50 45.27
N ILE A 46 22.70 12.19 45.19
CA ILE A 46 23.34 12.52 43.91
C ILE A 46 23.76 11.25 43.17
N VAL A 47 24.40 10.29 43.84
CA VAL A 47 24.79 9.01 43.25
C VAL A 47 23.56 8.24 42.75
N SER A 48 22.46 8.24 43.52
CA SER A 48 21.22 7.58 43.10
C SER A 48 20.58 8.22 41.88
N ILE A 49 20.56 9.56 41.81
CA ILE A 49 20.05 10.32 40.65
C ILE A 49 20.93 10.05 39.42
N VAL A 50 22.26 10.06 39.57
CA VAL A 50 23.19 9.76 38.47
C VAL A 50 22.99 8.33 37.98
N CYS A 51 22.90 7.34 38.88
CA CYS A 51 22.61 5.95 38.52
C CYS A 51 21.26 5.78 37.82
N ALA A 52 20.21 6.48 38.27
CA ALA A 52 18.89 6.47 37.63
C ALA A 52 18.93 7.10 36.23
N CYS A 53 19.63 8.23 36.07
CA CYS A 53 19.83 8.88 34.78
C CYS A 53 20.65 8.01 33.82
N LEU A 54 21.75 7.41 34.28
CA LEU A 54 22.57 6.49 33.48
C LEU A 54 21.77 5.24 33.11
N SER A 55 20.98 4.68 34.04
CA SER A 55 20.10 3.54 33.77
C SER A 55 19.00 3.90 32.76
N TYR A 56 18.43 5.11 32.84
CA TYR A 56 17.44 5.60 31.88
C TYR A 56 18.04 5.83 30.49
N VAL A 57 19.23 6.43 30.41
CA VAL A 57 19.96 6.64 29.14
C VAL A 57 20.35 5.29 28.54
N PHE A 58 20.92 4.39 29.34
CA PHE A 58 21.25 3.02 28.92
C PHE A 58 20.00 2.28 28.46
N PHE A 59 18.89 2.34 29.21
CA PHE A 59 17.63 1.70 28.82
C PHE A 59 17.03 2.33 27.55
N ARG A 60 17.16 3.64 27.34
CA ARG A 60 16.77 4.30 26.08
C ARG A 60 17.65 3.88 24.92
N GLN A 61 18.97 3.85 25.08
CA GLN A 61 19.92 3.42 24.05
C GLN A 61 19.78 1.94 23.74
N TRP A 62 19.62 1.09 24.76
CA TRP A 62 19.37 -0.34 24.63
C TRP A 62 18.01 -0.61 23.96
N ARG A 63 16.95 0.12 24.32
CA ARG A 63 15.69 0.07 23.55
C ARG A 63 15.95 0.50 22.11
N ALA A 64 16.55 1.66 21.88
CA ALA A 64 16.81 2.17 20.54
C ALA A 64 17.61 1.17 19.68
N SER A 65 18.65 0.55 20.24
CA SER A 65 19.47 -0.45 19.54
C SER A 65 18.76 -1.78 19.33
N ARG A 66 17.92 -2.23 20.28
CA ARG A 66 17.04 -3.40 20.12
C ARG A 66 16.01 -3.20 18.99
N TRP A 67 15.65 -1.95 18.71
CA TRP A 67 14.74 -1.57 17.64
C TRP A 67 15.45 -1.17 16.34
N ASN A 68 16.76 -1.34 16.19
CA ASN A 68 17.44 -1.03 14.93
C ASN A 68 17.32 -2.18 13.92
N GLY A 69 17.20 -1.83 12.64
CA GLY A 69 17.28 -2.79 11.54
C GLY A 69 18.66 -3.43 11.44
N VAL A 70 18.71 -4.68 11.00
CA VAL A 70 19.97 -5.41 10.78
C VAL A 70 20.60 -4.93 9.47
N PRO A 71 21.88 -4.53 9.43
CA PRO A 71 22.52 -4.22 8.16
C PRO A 71 22.67 -5.48 7.30
N TYR A 72 22.40 -5.35 6.00
CA TYR A 72 22.65 -6.38 4.99
C TYR A 72 22.88 -5.68 3.65
N SER A 73 23.48 -6.40 2.70
CA SER A 73 23.71 -5.92 1.35
C SER A 73 23.03 -6.82 0.34
N VAL A 74 22.72 -6.24 -0.82
CA VAL A 74 22.18 -6.93 -1.98
C VAL A 74 23.01 -6.47 -3.17
N PRO A 75 23.47 -7.38 -4.06
CA PRO A 75 24.18 -7.00 -5.27
C PRO A 75 23.33 -6.03 -6.11
N ILE A 76 23.89 -4.87 -6.42
CA ILE A 76 23.25 -3.90 -7.30
C ILE A 76 23.42 -4.37 -8.75
N PRO A 77 22.36 -4.39 -9.57
CA PRO A 77 22.46 -4.75 -10.98
C PRO A 77 23.49 -3.89 -11.72
N GLU A 78 24.28 -4.50 -12.60
CA GLU A 78 25.30 -3.81 -13.40
C GLU A 78 24.69 -2.65 -14.20
N GLN A 79 23.49 -2.83 -14.74
CA GLN A 79 22.79 -1.83 -15.55
C GLN A 79 22.41 -0.57 -14.76
N ALA A 80 22.27 -0.68 -13.44
CA ALA A 80 21.95 0.45 -12.56
C ALA A 80 23.20 1.18 -12.06
N GLN A 81 24.40 0.71 -12.40
CA GLN A 81 25.65 1.37 -12.03
C GLN A 81 25.85 2.65 -12.86
N PRO A 82 26.39 3.72 -12.26
CA PRO A 82 26.69 4.95 -12.99
C PRO A 82 27.59 4.68 -14.21
N GLY A 83 27.22 5.23 -15.36
CA GLY A 83 28.01 5.13 -16.59
C GLY A 83 27.78 3.85 -17.41
N TRP A 84 26.88 2.96 -16.98
CA TRP A 84 26.47 1.82 -17.80
C TRP A 84 25.86 2.30 -19.13
N LYS A 85 26.22 1.64 -20.24
CA LYS A 85 25.68 1.89 -21.57
C LYS A 85 25.23 0.58 -22.20
N GLY A 86 23.92 0.35 -22.19
CA GLY A 86 23.34 -0.83 -22.84
C GLY A 86 23.34 -0.74 -24.36
N GLN A 87 23.31 -1.89 -25.01
CA GLN A 87 23.08 -1.98 -26.45
C GLN A 87 21.64 -1.60 -26.76
N THR A 88 21.45 -0.56 -27.58
CA THR A 88 20.12 -0.17 -28.07
C THR A 88 19.57 -1.24 -29.01
N MET A 89 18.36 -1.68 -28.74
CA MET A 89 17.65 -2.65 -29.57
C MET A 89 17.12 -1.99 -30.85
N ALA A 90 17.13 -2.73 -31.96
CA ALA A 90 16.55 -2.25 -33.21
C ALA A 90 15.02 -2.06 -33.09
N ASN A 91 14.35 -3.04 -32.48
CA ASN A 91 12.90 -3.05 -32.24
C ASN A 91 12.63 -3.49 -30.79
N PRO A 92 12.58 -2.56 -29.83
CA PRO A 92 12.27 -2.89 -28.43
C PRO A 92 10.88 -3.52 -28.31
N SER A 93 10.81 -4.71 -27.71
CA SER A 93 9.58 -5.46 -27.47
C SER A 93 9.80 -6.42 -26.31
N ILE A 94 8.73 -6.73 -25.56
CA ILE A 94 8.79 -7.70 -24.47
C ILE A 94 8.86 -9.15 -24.95
N LYS A 95 8.52 -9.41 -26.21
CA LYS A 95 8.61 -10.74 -26.83
C LYS A 95 9.97 -10.89 -27.52
N SER A 96 10.76 -11.88 -27.09
CA SER A 96 12.02 -12.24 -27.75
C SER A 96 11.78 -12.92 -29.12
N THR A 97 12.76 -12.87 -30.01
CA THR A 97 12.69 -13.48 -31.36
C THR A 97 12.86 -14.99 -31.36
N ASP A 98 13.58 -15.55 -30.37
CA ASP A 98 14.06 -16.94 -30.44
C ASP A 98 13.66 -17.83 -29.26
N ASP A 99 13.01 -17.32 -28.22
CA ASP A 99 12.57 -18.15 -27.09
C ASP A 99 11.35 -17.52 -26.41
N TYR A 100 10.57 -18.32 -25.67
CA TYR A 100 9.42 -17.89 -24.85
C TYR A 100 9.82 -16.95 -23.68
N LEU A 101 11.04 -16.40 -23.68
CA LEU A 101 11.60 -15.49 -22.69
C LEU A 101 10.96 -14.10 -22.74
N ILE A 102 10.93 -13.46 -21.57
CA ILE A 102 10.55 -12.04 -21.43
C ILE A 102 11.80 -11.21 -21.74
N GLN A 103 11.76 -10.46 -22.84
CA GLN A 103 12.81 -9.51 -23.20
C GLN A 103 12.63 -8.21 -22.40
N CYS A 104 13.62 -7.85 -21.59
CA CYS A 104 13.60 -6.64 -20.79
C CYS A 104 14.41 -5.54 -21.48
N TYR A 105 13.92 -4.30 -21.46
CA TYR A 105 14.56 -3.15 -22.08
C TYR A 105 14.15 -1.86 -21.38
N ALA A 106 14.99 -0.83 -21.48
CA ALA A 106 14.71 0.48 -20.90
C ALA A 106 13.79 1.30 -21.82
N PRO A 107 12.54 1.64 -21.43
CA PRO A 107 11.59 2.33 -22.32
C PRO A 107 12.06 3.71 -22.78
N ALA A 108 12.91 4.39 -21.99
CA ALA A 108 13.42 5.72 -22.32
C ALA A 108 14.47 5.70 -23.44
N THR A 109 15.26 4.64 -23.56
CA THR A 109 16.41 4.60 -24.48
C THR A 109 16.34 3.48 -25.50
N GLY A 110 15.52 2.46 -25.27
CA GLY A 110 15.51 1.20 -26.02
C GLY A 110 16.70 0.29 -25.71
N ALA A 111 17.49 0.56 -24.65
CA ALA A 111 18.62 -0.27 -24.26
C ALA A 111 18.18 -1.62 -23.69
N SER A 112 18.80 -2.71 -24.10
CA SER A 112 18.49 -4.05 -23.56
C SER A 112 18.93 -4.16 -22.10
N LEU A 113 18.05 -4.73 -21.26
CA LEU A 113 18.32 -5.04 -19.86
C LEU A 113 18.58 -6.55 -19.64
N GLY A 114 18.55 -7.34 -20.72
CA GLY A 114 18.65 -8.80 -20.70
C GLY A 114 17.29 -9.48 -20.81
N THR A 115 17.22 -10.74 -20.38
CA THR A 115 16.01 -11.58 -20.48
C THR A 115 15.68 -12.22 -19.14
N VAL A 116 14.39 -12.44 -18.91
CA VAL A 116 13.87 -13.19 -17.75
C VAL A 116 13.07 -14.39 -18.25
N ALA A 117 13.33 -15.57 -17.67
CA ALA A 117 12.51 -16.74 -17.95
C ALA A 117 11.13 -16.58 -17.27
N PRO A 118 10.02 -16.69 -18.01
CA PRO A 118 8.70 -16.74 -17.39
C PRO A 118 8.53 -18.06 -16.62
N ALA A 119 7.80 -18.00 -15.52
CA ALA A 119 7.35 -19.13 -14.75
C ALA A 119 6.27 -19.91 -15.51
N TYR A 120 6.36 -21.24 -15.41
CA TYR A 120 5.36 -22.20 -15.85
C TYR A 120 4.46 -22.61 -14.67
N PRO A 121 3.35 -23.35 -14.91
CA PRO A 121 2.47 -23.83 -13.84
C PRO A 121 3.21 -24.54 -12.70
N GLU A 122 4.23 -25.35 -13.02
CA GLU A 122 5.00 -26.11 -12.04
C GLU A 122 5.83 -25.20 -11.13
N ASP A 123 6.38 -24.11 -11.67
CA ASP A 123 7.13 -23.11 -10.90
C ASP A 123 6.23 -22.37 -9.91
N ILE A 124 4.97 -22.13 -10.30
CA ILE A 124 3.96 -21.52 -9.43
C ILE A 124 3.65 -22.46 -8.25
N ASP A 125 3.49 -23.75 -8.51
CA ASP A 125 3.24 -24.75 -7.46
C ASP A 125 4.43 -24.82 -6.49
N ILE A 126 5.65 -24.83 -7.02
CA ILE A 126 6.88 -24.79 -6.21
C ILE A 126 6.92 -23.54 -5.34
N ALA A 127 6.64 -22.36 -5.91
CA ALA A 127 6.63 -21.11 -5.16
C ALA A 127 5.57 -21.11 -4.03
N ILE A 128 4.35 -21.56 -4.31
CA ILE A 128 3.27 -21.61 -3.32
C ILE A 128 3.63 -22.58 -2.19
N ASN A 129 4.16 -23.76 -2.52
CA ASN A 129 4.57 -24.76 -1.53
C ASN A 129 5.73 -24.26 -0.66
N ALA A 130 6.72 -23.57 -1.24
CA ALA A 130 7.83 -22.99 -0.50
C ALA A 130 7.35 -21.89 0.46
N ALA A 131 6.44 -21.02 0.01
CA ALA A 131 5.83 -20.00 0.85
C ALA A 131 5.01 -20.61 1.99
N ALA A 132 4.23 -21.67 1.72
CA ALA A 132 3.43 -22.38 2.73
C ALA A 132 4.33 -22.99 3.82
N ALA A 133 5.38 -23.71 3.43
CA ALA A 133 6.32 -24.33 4.38
C ALA A 133 7.02 -23.28 5.27
N ALA A 134 7.42 -22.14 4.70
CA ALA A 134 8.01 -21.05 5.47
C ALA A 134 6.98 -20.37 6.40
N GLN A 135 5.72 -20.28 5.96
CA GLN A 135 4.65 -19.60 6.68
C GLN A 135 4.30 -20.28 8.01
N GLU A 136 4.38 -21.60 8.12
CA GLU A 136 4.05 -22.33 9.35
C GLU A 136 4.87 -21.85 10.56
N LYS A 137 6.17 -21.57 10.34
CA LYS A 137 7.05 -21.00 11.35
C LYS A 137 6.82 -19.51 11.52
N TRP A 138 6.58 -18.80 10.42
CA TRP A 138 6.35 -17.35 10.44
C TRP A 138 5.09 -16.95 11.20
N ALA A 139 4.00 -17.70 11.07
CA ALA A 139 2.74 -17.48 11.77
C ALA A 139 2.91 -17.41 13.31
N LYS A 140 3.88 -18.16 13.83
CA LYS A 140 4.19 -18.27 15.27
C LYS A 140 5.13 -17.16 15.77
N THR A 141 5.61 -16.28 14.88
CA THR A 141 6.48 -15.16 15.28
C THR A 141 5.71 -14.07 16.02
N SER A 142 6.39 -13.38 16.93
CA SER A 142 5.84 -12.22 17.62
C SER A 142 5.83 -10.97 16.74
N PHE A 143 5.00 -9.99 17.07
CA PHE A 143 5.02 -8.68 16.39
C PHE A 143 6.40 -8.01 16.45
N ASP A 144 7.20 -8.22 17.50
CA ASP A 144 8.56 -7.71 17.59
C ASP A 144 9.48 -8.25 16.50
N GLN A 145 9.38 -9.56 16.20
CA GLN A 145 10.14 -10.18 15.11
C GLN A 145 9.71 -9.62 13.75
N ARG A 146 8.39 -9.51 13.51
CA ARG A 146 7.83 -8.94 12.27
C ARG A 146 8.22 -7.47 12.09
N ARG A 147 8.22 -6.68 13.16
CA ARG A 147 8.75 -5.30 13.14
C ARG A 147 10.25 -5.26 12.87
N LYS A 148 11.05 -6.18 13.41
CA LYS A 148 12.50 -6.23 13.15
C LYS A 148 12.79 -6.41 11.66
N PHE A 149 12.05 -7.29 10.99
CA PHE A 149 12.09 -7.46 9.54
C PHE A 149 11.77 -6.14 8.81
N LEU A 150 10.63 -5.51 9.12
CA LEU A 150 10.25 -4.25 8.46
C LEU A 150 11.21 -3.09 8.72
N ARG A 151 11.81 -3.00 9.92
CA ARG A 151 12.85 -1.99 10.20
C ARG A 151 14.14 -2.25 9.44
N THR A 152 14.50 -3.51 9.25
CA THR A 152 15.64 -3.93 8.42
C THR A 152 15.43 -3.52 6.97
N LEU A 153 14.22 -3.77 6.44
CA LEU A 153 13.82 -3.33 5.11
C LEU A 153 13.86 -1.79 4.98
N LEU A 154 13.24 -1.07 5.92
CA LEU A 154 13.22 0.40 5.93
C LEU A 154 14.63 0.99 5.91
N LYS A 155 15.54 0.46 6.74
CA LYS A 155 16.92 0.93 6.81
C LYS A 155 17.61 0.78 5.45
N TYR A 156 17.52 -0.40 4.84
CA TYR A 156 18.10 -0.65 3.53
C TYR A 156 17.56 0.30 2.46
N ILE A 157 16.23 0.52 2.43
CA ILE A 157 15.59 1.41 1.47
C ILE A 157 16.14 2.84 1.59
N LEU A 158 16.24 3.36 2.82
CA LEU A 158 16.74 4.72 3.04
C LEU A 158 18.21 4.88 2.63
N GLU A 159 19.03 3.86 2.89
CA GLU A 159 20.47 3.85 2.56
C GLU A 159 20.74 3.63 1.05
N ASN A 160 19.81 3.00 0.33
CA ASN A 160 20.00 2.58 -1.08
C ASN A 160 18.95 3.17 -2.04
N GLN A 161 18.26 4.24 -1.64
CA GLN A 161 17.16 4.81 -2.42
C GLN A 161 17.58 5.26 -3.83
N ASP A 162 18.82 5.72 -4.01
CA ASP A 162 19.33 6.13 -5.31
C ASP A 162 19.37 4.98 -6.32
N TYR A 163 19.80 3.80 -5.89
CA TYR A 163 19.84 2.59 -6.72
C TYR A 163 18.43 2.02 -6.96
N ILE A 164 17.57 2.04 -5.93
CA ILE A 164 16.18 1.62 -6.08
C ILE A 164 15.46 2.50 -7.11
N ALA A 165 15.65 3.83 -7.03
CA ALA A 165 15.11 4.77 -7.99
C ALA A 165 15.69 4.53 -9.39
N ALA A 166 17.02 4.35 -9.53
CA ALA A 166 17.64 4.10 -10.83
C ALA A 166 17.11 2.83 -11.50
N VAL A 167 16.99 1.72 -10.75
CA VAL A 167 16.41 0.46 -11.25
C VAL A 167 14.96 0.68 -11.68
N ALA A 168 14.14 1.36 -10.89
CA ALA A 168 12.76 1.67 -11.27
C ALA A 168 12.69 2.56 -12.52
N CYS A 169 13.57 3.56 -12.64
CA CYS A 169 13.64 4.45 -13.81
C CYS A 169 13.98 3.69 -15.09
N LEU A 170 15.00 2.81 -15.04
CA LEU A 170 15.42 2.02 -16.20
C LEU A 170 14.27 1.18 -16.73
N ASP A 171 13.61 0.40 -15.88
CA ASP A 171 12.63 -0.61 -16.32
C ASP A 171 11.25 -0.03 -16.65
N SER A 172 10.94 1.19 -16.18
CA SER A 172 9.61 1.80 -16.39
C SER A 172 9.61 3.11 -17.17
N GLY A 173 10.78 3.68 -17.45
CA GLY A 173 10.94 4.95 -18.17
C GLY A 173 10.68 6.20 -17.33
N LYS A 174 10.27 6.09 -16.05
CA LYS A 174 9.98 7.24 -15.19
C LYS A 174 11.23 8.03 -14.80
N THR A 175 11.04 9.26 -14.31
CA THR A 175 12.12 10.08 -13.76
C THR A 175 12.48 9.67 -12.33
N LYS A 176 13.66 10.06 -11.83
CA LYS A 176 14.09 9.82 -10.43
C LYS A 176 13.17 10.51 -9.44
N VAL A 177 12.67 11.70 -9.78
CA VAL A 177 11.72 12.44 -8.94
C VAL A 177 10.39 11.70 -8.86
N ASP A 178 9.89 11.17 -9.99
CA ASP A 178 8.68 10.34 -10.01
C ASP A 178 8.87 9.04 -9.24
N ALA A 179 10.04 8.39 -9.36
CA ALA A 179 10.39 7.23 -8.57
C ALA A 179 10.43 7.55 -7.07
N ALA A 180 11.00 8.70 -6.68
CA ALA A 180 11.02 9.12 -5.28
C ALA A 180 9.59 9.27 -4.72
N PHE A 181 8.70 9.94 -5.45
CA PHE A 181 7.31 10.17 -5.01
C PHE A 181 6.45 8.90 -5.02
N GLY A 182 6.54 8.09 -6.07
CA GLY A 182 5.64 6.95 -6.29
C GLY A 182 6.19 5.58 -5.89
N GLU A 183 7.50 5.43 -5.72
CA GLU A 183 8.13 4.17 -5.30
C GLU A 183 8.59 4.23 -3.85
N ILE A 184 9.44 5.21 -3.54
CA ILE A 184 10.19 5.24 -2.28
C ILE A 184 9.33 5.82 -1.16
N LEU A 185 8.81 7.04 -1.36
CA LEU A 185 8.09 7.79 -0.33
C LEU A 185 6.89 7.01 0.21
N VAL A 186 6.04 6.53 -0.69
CA VAL A 186 4.83 5.74 -0.34
C VAL A 186 5.17 4.42 0.34
N THR A 187 6.26 3.74 -0.05
CA THR A 187 6.70 2.49 0.56
C THR A 187 7.24 2.73 1.98
N VAL A 188 8.09 3.74 2.13
CA VAL A 188 8.64 4.14 3.44
C VAL A 188 7.53 4.52 4.39
N GLU A 189 6.56 5.31 3.93
CA GLU A 189 5.44 5.72 4.75
C GLU A 189 4.57 4.53 5.17
N LYS A 190 4.33 3.58 4.25
CA LYS A 190 3.61 2.33 4.59
C LYS A 190 4.35 1.55 5.66
N ILE A 191 5.66 1.35 5.52
CA ILE A 191 6.46 0.64 6.52
C ILE A 191 6.39 1.36 7.87
N LYS A 192 6.58 2.69 7.90
CA LYS A 192 6.51 3.47 9.14
C LYS A 192 5.15 3.38 9.81
N TRP A 193 4.08 3.46 9.03
CA TRP A 193 2.73 3.31 9.55
C TRP A 193 2.52 1.92 10.16
N VAL A 194 2.88 0.84 9.45
CA VAL A 194 2.74 -0.54 9.97
C VAL A 194 3.59 -0.78 11.22
N LEU A 195 4.82 -0.26 11.26
CA LEU A 195 5.67 -0.34 12.45
C LEU A 195 5.02 0.28 13.69
N LYS A 196 4.36 1.42 13.51
CA LYS A 196 3.73 2.21 14.57
C LYS A 196 2.35 1.70 14.97
N HIS A 197 1.53 1.30 14.00
CA HIS A 197 0.10 1.03 14.19
C HIS A 197 -0.31 -0.43 13.97
N GLY A 198 0.50 -1.23 13.27
CA GLY A 198 0.11 -2.56 12.80
C GLY A 198 -0.29 -3.52 13.91
N GLU A 199 0.47 -3.60 15.00
CA GLU A 199 0.12 -4.49 16.14
C GLU A 199 -1.21 -4.07 16.75
N LYS A 200 -1.41 -2.77 17.01
CA LYS A 200 -2.66 -2.26 17.55
C LYS A 200 -3.85 -2.58 16.63
N SER A 201 -3.63 -2.62 15.32
CA SER A 201 -4.66 -2.99 14.35
C SER A 201 -5.02 -4.48 14.35
N LEU A 202 -4.13 -5.35 14.86
CA LEU A 202 -4.25 -6.81 14.79
C LEU A 202 -4.41 -7.51 16.16
N ILE A 203 -4.32 -6.80 17.28
CA ILE A 203 -4.68 -7.38 18.59
C ILE A 203 -6.19 -7.70 18.65
N PRO A 204 -6.61 -8.66 19.51
CA PRO A 204 -8.02 -8.99 19.68
C PRO A 204 -8.88 -7.77 20.03
N GLU A 205 -10.00 -7.63 19.34
CA GLU A 205 -10.93 -6.52 19.49
C GLU A 205 -12.16 -6.97 20.25
N GLN A 206 -12.40 -6.41 21.44
CA GLN A 206 -13.59 -6.73 22.22
C GLN A 206 -14.84 -6.14 21.58
N ARG A 207 -15.92 -6.92 21.57
CA ARG A 207 -17.24 -6.50 21.07
C ARG A 207 -18.29 -6.63 22.17
N GLU A 208 -19.41 -5.96 21.97
CA GLU A 208 -20.52 -6.00 22.91
C GLU A 208 -21.28 -7.32 22.78
N SER A 209 -21.51 -7.98 23.92
CA SER A 209 -22.40 -9.15 24.02
C SER A 209 -23.85 -8.68 24.02
N SER A 210 -24.76 -9.42 23.36
CA SER A 210 -26.19 -9.09 23.33
C SER A 210 -26.82 -9.10 24.74
N TRP A 211 -27.29 -7.95 25.20
CA TRP A 211 -27.97 -7.80 26.49
C TRP A 211 -29.50 -7.90 26.33
N PRO A 212 -30.25 -8.51 27.28
CA PRO A 212 -29.77 -9.19 28.49
C PRO A 212 -29.41 -10.67 28.28
N LEU A 213 -29.88 -11.31 27.21
CA LEU A 213 -29.87 -12.78 27.10
C LEU A 213 -28.47 -13.42 27.03
N GLN A 214 -27.46 -12.71 26.54
CA GLN A 214 -26.08 -13.20 26.39
C GLN A 214 -25.09 -12.41 27.24
N CYS A 215 -25.56 -11.76 28.31
CA CYS A 215 -24.72 -10.91 29.16
C CYS A 215 -23.56 -11.63 29.87
N TYR A 216 -23.72 -12.93 30.06
CA TYR A 216 -22.72 -13.80 30.65
C TYR A 216 -21.64 -14.22 29.63
N LYS A 217 -21.73 -13.78 28.38
CA LYS A 217 -20.70 -13.99 27.35
C LYS A 217 -19.69 -12.84 27.32
N LYS A 218 -18.48 -13.16 26.89
CA LYS A 218 -17.46 -12.24 26.41
C LYS A 218 -17.23 -12.57 24.94
N VAL A 219 -17.35 -11.57 24.07
CA VAL A 219 -17.20 -11.74 22.62
C VAL A 219 -16.09 -10.86 22.09
N GLU A 220 -15.25 -11.42 21.22
CA GLU A 220 -14.11 -10.72 20.62
C GLU A 220 -13.90 -11.15 19.18
N LEU A 221 -13.25 -10.28 18.42
CA LEU A 221 -12.72 -10.59 17.09
C LEU A 221 -11.22 -10.84 17.22
N ARG A 222 -10.73 -11.90 16.57
CA ARG A 222 -9.31 -12.19 16.41
C ARG A 222 -8.92 -12.07 14.95
N TYR A 223 -7.75 -11.50 14.71
CA TYR A 223 -7.17 -11.33 13.38
C TYR A 223 -6.07 -12.37 13.20
N GLU A 224 -6.38 -13.48 12.52
CA GLU A 224 -5.44 -14.58 12.32
C GLU A 224 -4.86 -14.55 10.90
N PRO A 225 -3.62 -14.99 10.69
CA PRO A 225 -3.08 -15.13 9.34
C PRO A 225 -3.91 -16.14 8.53
N LEU A 226 -4.06 -15.87 7.24
CA LEU A 226 -4.78 -16.71 6.28
C LEU A 226 -3.95 -17.90 5.77
N GLY A 227 -2.62 -17.86 5.92
CA GLY A 227 -1.71 -18.84 5.31
C GLY A 227 -0.91 -18.19 4.18
N VAL A 228 -1.00 -18.74 2.97
CA VAL A 228 -0.40 -18.13 1.77
C VAL A 228 -1.43 -17.27 1.06
N VAL A 229 -1.06 -16.03 0.78
CA VAL A 229 -1.85 -15.10 -0.03
C VAL A 229 -1.11 -14.76 -1.33
N ALA A 230 -1.82 -14.28 -2.34
CA ALA A 230 -1.21 -13.87 -3.60
C ALA A 230 -1.42 -12.36 -3.86
N ALA A 231 -0.54 -11.78 -4.66
CA ALA A 231 -0.78 -10.47 -5.26
C ALA A 231 -0.39 -10.48 -6.74
N CYS A 232 -1.26 -9.98 -7.61
CA CYS A 232 -0.94 -9.69 -9.01
C CYS A 232 -0.84 -8.17 -9.17
N VAL A 233 0.32 -7.67 -9.58
CA VAL A 233 0.65 -6.25 -9.48
C VAL A 233 1.10 -5.64 -10.80
N SER A 234 0.78 -4.36 -11.01
CA SER A 234 1.05 -3.62 -12.24
C SER A 234 2.47 -3.02 -12.30
N TRP A 235 2.87 -2.62 -13.52
CA TRP A 235 4.20 -2.12 -13.89
C TRP A 235 4.45 -0.64 -13.63
N ASN A 236 3.45 0.15 -13.23
CA ASN A 236 3.59 1.60 -13.15
C ASN A 236 4.48 2.05 -11.98
N TYR A 237 4.39 1.37 -10.83
CA TYR A 237 5.29 1.57 -9.69
C TYR A 237 5.83 0.22 -9.19
N PRO A 238 6.72 -0.46 -9.94
CA PRO A 238 7.09 -1.86 -9.70
C PRO A 238 7.67 -2.11 -8.31
N PHE A 239 8.40 -1.16 -7.73
CA PHE A 239 8.95 -1.34 -6.39
C PHE A 239 7.84 -1.25 -5.34
N HIS A 240 7.04 -0.18 -5.37
CA HIS A 240 5.97 -0.01 -4.40
C HIS A 240 4.89 -1.09 -4.53
N ASN A 241 4.48 -1.40 -5.76
CA ASN A 241 3.44 -2.38 -6.03
C ASN A 241 3.86 -3.78 -5.61
N LEU A 242 5.15 -4.14 -5.70
CA LEU A 242 5.67 -5.41 -5.19
C LEU A 242 5.74 -5.41 -3.65
N LEU A 243 6.30 -4.37 -3.03
CA LEU A 243 6.49 -4.34 -1.58
C LEU A 243 5.20 -4.10 -0.80
N GLY A 244 4.25 -3.36 -1.35
CA GLY A 244 3.00 -2.98 -0.68
C GLY A 244 2.23 -4.17 -0.10
N PRO A 245 1.90 -5.20 -0.92
CA PRO A 245 1.27 -6.44 -0.45
C PRO A 245 2.18 -7.24 0.48
N ILE A 246 3.49 -7.30 0.21
CA ILE A 246 4.46 -8.02 1.06
C ILE A 246 4.45 -7.47 2.48
N ILE A 247 4.49 -6.14 2.64
CA ILE A 247 4.51 -5.47 3.94
C ILE A 247 3.28 -5.86 4.76
N SER A 248 2.07 -5.77 4.18
CA SER A 248 0.83 -6.11 4.88
C SER A 248 0.77 -7.60 5.22
N SER A 249 1.06 -8.47 4.25
CA SER A 249 0.94 -9.92 4.39
C SER A 249 1.91 -10.50 5.41
N THR A 250 3.20 -10.14 5.31
CA THR A 250 4.21 -10.63 6.24
C THR A 250 3.96 -10.10 7.66
N PHE A 251 3.49 -8.84 7.82
CA PHE A 251 3.17 -8.32 9.15
C PHE A 251 1.96 -9.02 9.78
N ALA A 252 0.94 -9.35 8.99
CA ALA A 252 -0.21 -10.14 9.42
C ALA A 252 0.15 -11.60 9.78
N GLY A 253 1.29 -12.11 9.29
CA GLY A 253 1.77 -13.46 9.56
C GLY A 253 1.58 -14.44 8.40
N ASN A 254 1.28 -13.92 7.21
CA ASN A 254 1.11 -14.70 5.98
C ASN A 254 2.44 -14.91 5.25
N GLY A 255 2.50 -15.97 4.46
CA GLY A 255 3.42 -16.09 3.32
C GLY A 255 2.77 -15.46 2.09
N ILE A 256 3.56 -15.07 1.10
CA ILE A 256 3.03 -14.39 -0.09
C ILE A 256 3.76 -14.78 -1.37
N VAL A 257 2.97 -14.97 -2.44
CA VAL A 257 3.46 -15.05 -3.82
C VAL A 257 3.02 -13.81 -4.58
N VAL A 258 3.96 -13.04 -5.13
CA VAL A 258 3.67 -11.83 -5.91
C VAL A 258 3.95 -12.09 -7.39
N LYS A 259 2.92 -12.01 -8.24
CA LYS A 259 3.06 -11.98 -9.70
C LYS A 259 3.25 -10.54 -10.15
N GLY A 260 4.46 -10.20 -10.59
CA GLY A 260 4.74 -8.90 -11.18
C GLY A 260 4.32 -8.83 -12.65
N SER A 261 4.42 -7.64 -13.23
CA SER A 261 4.22 -7.46 -14.67
C SER A 261 5.49 -7.84 -15.43
N GLU A 262 5.28 -8.54 -16.54
CA GLU A 262 6.29 -8.86 -17.54
C GLU A 262 6.98 -7.61 -18.12
N GLN A 263 6.32 -6.45 -18.10
CA GLN A 263 6.92 -5.17 -18.53
C GLN A 263 8.04 -4.69 -17.61
N THR A 264 8.03 -5.12 -16.34
CA THR A 264 9.02 -4.73 -15.32
C THR A 264 9.64 -5.94 -14.64
N ALA A 265 9.83 -7.02 -15.42
CA ALA A 265 10.34 -8.29 -14.91
C ALA A 265 11.79 -8.17 -14.41
N TRP A 266 12.62 -7.35 -15.05
CA TRP A 266 14.03 -7.17 -14.69
C TRP A 266 14.19 -6.51 -13.32
N SER A 267 13.55 -5.37 -13.09
CA SER A 267 13.62 -4.64 -11.81
C SER A 267 13.06 -5.47 -10.66
N SER A 268 12.03 -6.26 -10.94
CA SER A 268 11.39 -7.11 -9.93
C SER A 268 12.33 -8.17 -9.35
N GLN A 269 13.30 -8.68 -10.13
CA GLN A 269 14.31 -9.63 -9.63
C GLN A 269 15.21 -8.99 -8.56
N TYR A 270 15.60 -7.74 -8.79
CA TYR A 270 16.35 -6.98 -7.78
C TYR A 270 15.48 -6.66 -6.56
N PHE A 271 14.26 -6.17 -6.77
CA PHE A 271 13.39 -5.77 -5.66
C PHE A 271 13.00 -6.92 -4.73
N ILE A 272 12.73 -8.12 -5.27
CA ILE A 272 12.46 -9.28 -4.42
C ILE A 272 13.69 -9.72 -3.62
N SER A 273 14.90 -9.56 -4.18
CA SER A 273 16.14 -9.91 -3.48
C SER A 273 16.40 -9.02 -2.25
N ILE A 274 15.95 -7.75 -2.27
CA ILE A 274 15.94 -6.85 -1.11
C ILE A 274 15.10 -7.44 0.03
N VAL A 275 13.87 -7.84 -0.27
CA VAL A 275 12.94 -8.40 0.72
C VAL A 275 13.48 -9.71 1.31
N ARG A 276 13.91 -10.63 0.44
CA ARG A 276 14.45 -11.94 0.83
C ARG A 276 15.76 -11.82 1.62
N GLY A 277 16.61 -10.86 1.26
CA GLY A 277 17.82 -10.50 2.00
C GLY A 277 17.50 -10.01 3.42
N ALA A 278 16.49 -9.15 3.58
CA ALA A 278 16.06 -8.67 4.90
C ALA A 278 15.50 -9.79 5.80
N LEU A 279 14.73 -10.73 5.24
CA LEU A 279 14.26 -11.92 5.96
C LEU A 279 15.43 -12.78 6.45
N SER A 280 16.37 -13.06 5.56
CA SER A 280 17.57 -13.87 5.85
C SER A 280 18.44 -13.22 6.92
N ALA A 281 18.70 -11.90 6.81
CA ALA A 281 19.44 -11.12 7.79
C ALA A 281 18.76 -11.11 9.18
N CYS A 282 17.45 -11.28 9.22
CA CYS A 282 16.70 -11.41 10.47
C CYS A 282 16.59 -12.86 10.99
N GLY A 283 17.17 -13.85 10.28
CA GLY A 283 17.13 -15.27 10.65
C GLY A 283 15.82 -15.97 10.30
N HIS A 284 15.09 -15.45 9.33
CA HIS A 284 13.83 -16.03 8.85
C HIS A 284 14.01 -16.63 7.44
N ASN A 285 13.17 -17.62 7.10
CA ASN A 285 13.25 -18.28 5.80
C ASN A 285 12.86 -17.27 4.69
N PRO A 286 13.75 -16.98 3.72
CA PRO A 286 13.44 -16.08 2.61
C PRO A 286 12.28 -16.58 1.73
N ASP A 287 12.00 -17.88 1.72
CA ASP A 287 10.94 -18.48 0.92
C ASP A 287 9.53 -18.09 1.33
N LEU A 288 9.39 -17.44 2.49
CA LEU A 288 8.14 -16.81 2.92
C LEU A 288 7.56 -15.85 1.86
N VAL A 289 8.45 -15.25 1.05
CA VAL A 289 8.08 -14.32 -0.02
C VAL A 289 8.65 -14.83 -1.34
N GLN A 290 7.76 -15.07 -2.29
CA GLN A 290 8.09 -15.47 -3.65
C GLN A 290 7.67 -14.36 -4.63
N SER A 291 8.43 -14.22 -5.70
CA SER A 291 8.06 -13.37 -6.84
C SER A 291 8.08 -14.23 -8.09
N ILE A 292 7.03 -14.13 -8.90
CA ILE A 292 6.93 -14.84 -10.17
C ILE A 292 6.64 -13.84 -11.29
N MET A 293 7.17 -14.12 -12.48
CA MET A 293 6.83 -13.44 -13.72
C MET A 293 6.31 -14.51 -14.66
N CYS A 294 5.11 -14.35 -15.20
CA CYS A 294 4.57 -15.33 -16.15
C CYS A 294 3.76 -14.61 -17.23
N TRP A 295 3.61 -15.27 -18.37
CA TRP A 295 2.76 -14.78 -19.44
C TRP A 295 1.27 -14.87 -19.06
N PRO A 296 0.40 -14.04 -19.67
CA PRO A 296 -1.02 -14.01 -19.38
C PRO A 296 -1.73 -15.37 -19.41
N GLU A 297 -1.33 -16.26 -20.32
CA GLU A 297 -1.87 -17.62 -20.46
C GLU A 297 -1.59 -18.54 -19.25
N VAL A 298 -0.53 -18.27 -18.48
CA VAL A 298 -0.16 -19.05 -17.29
C VAL A 298 -0.79 -18.46 -16.01
N ALA A 299 -1.10 -17.16 -15.99
CA ALA A 299 -1.68 -16.48 -14.83
C ALA A 299 -2.98 -17.12 -14.24
N PRO A 300 -3.87 -17.75 -15.04
CA PRO A 300 -4.99 -18.53 -14.51
C PRO A 300 -4.61 -19.60 -13.50
N HIS A 301 -3.42 -20.20 -13.63
CA HIS A 301 -2.92 -21.23 -12.71
C HIS A 301 -2.75 -20.65 -11.30
N LEU A 302 -2.06 -19.51 -11.14
CA LEU A 302 -1.96 -18.81 -9.85
C LEU A 302 -3.33 -18.35 -9.33
N THR A 303 -4.11 -17.69 -10.19
CA THR A 303 -5.36 -17.01 -9.78
C THR A 303 -6.49 -17.96 -9.40
N SER A 304 -6.36 -19.25 -9.69
CA SER A 304 -7.29 -20.31 -9.29
C SER A 304 -6.63 -21.43 -8.48
N HIS A 305 -5.41 -21.19 -7.97
CA HIS A 305 -4.68 -22.20 -7.21
C HIS A 305 -5.28 -22.40 -5.80
N PRO A 306 -5.65 -23.63 -5.40
CA PRO A 306 -6.34 -23.89 -4.12
C PRO A 306 -5.48 -23.61 -2.88
N GLY A 307 -4.16 -23.53 -3.03
CA GLY A 307 -3.23 -23.14 -1.96
C GLY A 307 -3.21 -21.63 -1.64
N ILE A 308 -3.96 -20.80 -2.37
CA ILE A 308 -4.04 -19.35 -2.13
C ILE A 308 -5.31 -19.02 -1.34
N ALA A 309 -5.16 -18.39 -0.17
CA ALA A 309 -6.29 -18.08 0.73
C ALA A 309 -6.94 -16.72 0.47
N HIS A 310 -6.24 -15.80 -0.19
CA HIS A 310 -6.73 -14.47 -0.59
C HIS A 310 -5.82 -13.92 -1.70
N MET A 311 -6.36 -13.10 -2.60
CA MET A 311 -5.57 -12.45 -3.63
C MET A 311 -5.86 -10.95 -3.76
N THR A 312 -4.80 -10.15 -3.78
CA THR A 312 -4.87 -8.74 -4.18
C THR A 312 -4.56 -8.62 -5.67
N PHE A 313 -5.43 -7.97 -6.44
CA PHE A 313 -5.19 -7.67 -7.86
C PHE A 313 -5.14 -6.16 -8.06
N ILE A 314 -4.05 -5.69 -8.66
CA ILE A 314 -3.82 -4.29 -9.04
C ILE A 314 -3.58 -4.25 -10.55
N GLY A 315 -4.46 -3.63 -11.31
CA GLY A 315 -4.35 -3.60 -12.76
C GLY A 315 -5.56 -3.01 -13.49
N SER A 316 -5.78 -3.43 -14.73
CA SER A 316 -6.84 -2.87 -15.58
C SER A 316 -8.17 -3.61 -15.41
N ARG A 317 -9.28 -2.91 -15.68
CA ARG A 317 -10.64 -3.47 -15.60
C ARG A 317 -10.84 -4.74 -16.43
N PRO A 318 -10.40 -4.82 -17.71
CA PRO A 318 -10.57 -6.04 -18.49
C PRO A 318 -9.87 -7.26 -17.87
N VAL A 319 -8.65 -7.07 -17.36
CA VAL A 319 -7.88 -8.16 -16.73
C VAL A 319 -8.52 -8.56 -15.39
N ALA A 320 -9.08 -7.62 -14.64
CA ALA A 320 -9.79 -7.90 -13.38
C ALA A 320 -10.95 -8.88 -13.57
N HIS A 321 -11.71 -8.75 -14.67
CA HIS A 321 -12.79 -9.68 -14.98
C HIS A 321 -12.27 -11.11 -15.20
N HIS A 322 -11.14 -11.27 -15.89
CA HIS A 322 -10.50 -12.58 -16.06
C HIS A 322 -10.01 -13.15 -14.72
N VAL A 323 -9.41 -12.32 -13.88
CA VAL A 323 -8.93 -12.74 -12.55
C VAL A 323 -10.09 -13.13 -11.64
N ALA A 324 -11.17 -12.35 -11.60
CA ALA A 324 -12.36 -12.66 -10.83
C ALA A 324 -13.05 -13.95 -11.30
N ALA A 325 -13.13 -14.17 -12.61
CA ALA A 325 -13.67 -15.41 -13.18
C ALA A 325 -12.77 -16.62 -12.90
N SER A 326 -11.45 -16.44 -12.83
CA SER A 326 -10.52 -17.51 -12.47
C SER A 326 -10.61 -17.86 -10.98
N ALA A 327 -10.56 -16.85 -10.11
CA ALA A 327 -10.62 -16.99 -8.65
C ALA A 327 -11.91 -17.61 -8.15
N SER A 328 -13.04 -17.37 -8.83
CA SER A 328 -14.34 -17.93 -8.45
C SER A 328 -14.39 -19.46 -8.55
N LYS A 329 -13.53 -20.09 -9.37
CA LYS A 329 -13.45 -21.55 -9.52
C LYS A 329 -13.15 -22.26 -8.21
N VAL A 330 -12.39 -21.62 -7.32
CA VAL A 330 -12.02 -22.15 -5.99
C VAL A 330 -12.37 -21.18 -4.85
N LEU A 331 -13.22 -20.19 -5.14
CA LEU A 331 -13.76 -19.20 -4.21
C LEU A 331 -12.69 -18.38 -3.47
N ILE A 332 -11.60 -18.00 -4.16
CA ILE A 332 -10.55 -17.13 -3.57
C ILE A 332 -11.14 -15.73 -3.36
N PRO A 333 -11.16 -15.21 -2.11
CA PRO A 333 -11.53 -13.83 -1.85
C PRO A 333 -10.55 -12.85 -2.51
N LEU A 334 -11.08 -11.78 -3.09
CA LEU A 334 -10.30 -10.79 -3.82
C LEU A 334 -10.34 -9.41 -3.18
N CYS A 335 -9.21 -8.72 -3.19
CA CYS A 335 -9.13 -7.26 -3.13
C CYS A 335 -8.73 -6.76 -4.51
N ILE A 336 -9.64 -6.08 -5.21
CA ILE A 336 -9.44 -5.63 -6.59
C ILE A 336 -9.28 -4.11 -6.57
N GLU A 337 -8.13 -3.61 -6.97
CA GLU A 337 -7.89 -2.18 -7.21
C GLU A 337 -7.56 -1.95 -8.67
N LEU A 338 -8.32 -1.05 -9.30
CA LEU A 338 -8.28 -0.84 -10.74
C LEU A 338 -8.09 0.63 -11.04
N GLY A 339 -7.82 0.89 -12.31
CA GLY A 339 -7.67 2.21 -12.89
C GLY A 339 -8.71 3.25 -12.46
N GLY A 340 -8.32 4.50 -12.67
CA GLY A 340 -9.11 5.69 -12.34
C GLY A 340 -9.43 6.50 -13.59
N LYS A 341 -10.37 7.41 -13.43
CA LYS A 341 -10.56 8.55 -14.34
C LYS A 341 -10.75 9.79 -13.47
N ASP A 342 -9.82 9.94 -12.53
CA ASP A 342 -10.00 10.77 -11.35
C ASP A 342 -10.21 12.22 -11.75
N ALA A 343 -11.20 12.84 -11.11
CA ALA A 343 -11.59 14.22 -11.34
C ALA A 343 -10.88 15.15 -10.35
N ALA A 344 -10.39 16.28 -10.83
CA ALA A 344 -9.99 17.42 -10.01
C ALA A 344 -10.96 18.59 -10.27
N ILE A 345 -11.86 18.85 -9.33
CA ILE A 345 -12.83 19.95 -9.40
C ILE A 345 -12.17 21.24 -8.90
N ILE A 346 -12.13 22.27 -9.74
CA ILE A 346 -11.55 23.59 -9.41
C ILE A 346 -12.67 24.62 -9.31
N LEU A 347 -12.91 25.11 -8.10
CA LEU A 347 -13.96 26.07 -7.82
C LEU A 347 -13.50 27.51 -8.06
N ASP A 348 -14.44 28.40 -8.37
CA ASP A 348 -14.22 29.81 -8.69
C ASP A 348 -13.59 30.61 -7.54
N ASP A 349 -13.76 30.15 -6.31
CA ASP A 349 -13.24 30.76 -5.11
C ASP A 349 -11.86 30.21 -4.70
N THR A 350 -11.25 29.34 -5.53
CA THR A 350 -9.87 28.88 -5.36
C THR A 350 -8.92 30.07 -5.31
N PRO A 351 -8.18 30.29 -4.20
CA PRO A 351 -7.45 31.53 -3.98
C PRO A 351 -6.19 31.67 -4.84
N ASN A 352 -5.48 30.58 -5.14
CA ASN A 352 -4.22 30.62 -5.90
C ASN A 352 -4.19 29.55 -7.00
N LEU A 353 -4.67 29.92 -8.20
CA LEU A 353 -4.72 29.02 -9.35
C LEU A 353 -3.32 28.65 -9.88
N GLU A 354 -2.28 29.44 -9.65
CA GLU A 354 -0.90 29.12 -10.07
C GLU A 354 -0.30 27.98 -9.23
N SER A 355 -0.54 28.04 -7.92
CA SER A 355 -0.18 26.95 -7.00
C SER A 355 -0.96 25.69 -7.34
N VAL A 356 -2.28 25.82 -7.54
CA VAL A 356 -3.13 24.67 -7.94
C VAL A 356 -2.69 24.12 -9.29
N ALA A 357 -2.37 24.94 -10.28
CA ALA A 357 -1.83 24.48 -11.55
C ALA A 357 -0.55 23.66 -11.37
N SER A 358 0.33 24.01 -10.42
CA SER A 358 1.53 23.22 -10.12
C SER A 358 1.19 21.84 -9.55
N ILE A 359 0.16 21.76 -8.70
CA ILE A 359 -0.38 20.50 -8.18
C ILE A 359 -0.97 19.67 -9.32
N LEU A 360 -1.78 20.29 -10.20
CA LEU A 360 -2.38 19.63 -11.36
C LEU A 360 -1.33 19.12 -12.36
N MET A 361 -0.25 19.87 -12.60
CA MET A 361 0.86 19.40 -13.43
C MET A 361 1.48 18.12 -12.88
N ARG A 362 1.65 18.00 -11.56
CA ARG A 362 2.06 16.74 -10.93
C ARG A 362 0.99 15.66 -11.02
N GLY A 363 -0.27 16.01 -10.78
CA GLY A 363 -1.40 15.09 -10.88
C GLY A 363 -1.54 14.44 -12.25
N VAL A 364 -1.31 15.19 -13.32
CA VAL A 364 -1.45 14.73 -14.71
C VAL A 364 -0.16 14.07 -15.24
N PHE A 365 1.01 14.69 -15.02
CA PHE A 365 2.23 14.31 -15.73
C PHE A 365 3.23 13.49 -14.91
N GLN A 366 2.99 13.27 -13.61
CA GLN A 366 3.82 12.35 -12.82
C GLN A 366 3.90 10.99 -13.51
N SER A 367 5.12 10.51 -13.76
CA SER A 367 5.37 9.25 -14.49
C SER A 367 4.65 9.19 -15.84
N CYS A 368 4.55 10.33 -16.53
CA CYS A 368 3.85 10.50 -17.80
C CYS A 368 2.35 10.12 -17.74
N GLY A 369 1.69 10.38 -16.61
CA GLY A 369 0.26 10.07 -16.42
C GLY A 369 -0.05 8.60 -16.20
N GLN A 370 0.98 7.75 -16.04
CA GLN A 370 0.83 6.32 -15.76
C GLN A 370 0.58 6.08 -14.26
N ASN A 371 -0.51 6.63 -13.73
CA ASN A 371 -0.86 6.59 -12.31
C ASN A 371 -2.37 6.43 -12.14
N CYS A 372 -2.82 5.38 -11.43
CA CYS A 372 -4.26 5.10 -11.29
C CYS A 372 -5.02 6.24 -10.59
N VAL A 373 -4.37 6.90 -9.62
CA VAL A 373 -4.88 8.08 -8.90
C VAL A 373 -4.39 9.40 -9.49
N GLY A 374 -3.86 9.36 -10.72
CA GLY A 374 -3.51 10.54 -11.48
C GLY A 374 -4.75 11.33 -11.87
N VAL A 375 -4.61 12.65 -11.96
CA VAL A 375 -5.70 13.52 -12.42
C VAL A 375 -5.87 13.32 -13.92
N GLU A 376 -6.98 12.72 -14.34
CA GLU A 376 -7.29 12.53 -15.77
C GLU A 376 -8.35 13.51 -16.27
N ARG A 377 -9.13 14.14 -15.38
CA ARG A 377 -10.15 15.14 -15.73
C ARG A 377 -10.07 16.35 -14.81
N ILE A 378 -9.65 17.49 -15.33
CA ILE A 378 -9.75 18.76 -14.61
C ILE A 378 -11.10 19.39 -14.95
N ILE A 379 -11.94 19.63 -13.95
CA ILE A 379 -13.29 20.19 -14.13
C ILE A 379 -13.31 21.54 -13.44
N ALA A 380 -13.42 22.63 -14.18
CA ALA A 380 -13.35 23.97 -13.62
C ALA A 380 -14.67 24.73 -13.79
N THR A 381 -15.05 25.46 -12.74
CA THR A 381 -16.21 26.38 -12.77
C THR A 381 -15.89 27.65 -13.58
N PRO A 382 -16.90 28.48 -13.95
CA PRO A 382 -16.77 29.45 -15.03
C PRO A 382 -15.66 30.50 -14.91
N LYS A 383 -15.32 30.97 -13.70
CA LYS A 383 -14.24 31.95 -13.49
C LYS A 383 -12.85 31.31 -13.41
N ALA A 384 -12.77 30.06 -12.96
CA ALA A 384 -11.52 29.31 -12.88
C ALA A 384 -11.07 28.78 -14.25
N TYR A 385 -12.02 28.33 -15.08
CA TYR A 385 -11.76 27.69 -16.37
C TYR A 385 -10.83 28.48 -17.30
N PRO A 386 -11.16 29.72 -17.74
CA PRO A 386 -10.31 30.44 -18.69
C PRO A 386 -8.92 30.79 -18.11
N LYS A 387 -8.81 30.98 -16.79
CA LYS A 387 -7.54 31.25 -16.13
C LYS A 387 -6.63 30.01 -16.14
N LEU A 388 -7.19 28.84 -15.86
CA LEU A 388 -6.44 27.58 -15.94
C LEU A 388 -5.93 27.31 -17.35
N VAL A 389 -6.73 27.56 -18.39
CA VAL A 389 -6.26 27.46 -19.79
C VAL A 389 -5.00 28.32 -19.98
N SER A 390 -5.06 29.60 -19.61
CA SER A 390 -3.94 30.54 -19.78
C SER A 390 -2.68 30.17 -18.99
N ILE A 391 -2.82 29.47 -17.86
CA ILE A 391 -1.70 29.04 -17.01
C ILE A 391 -1.09 27.73 -17.54
N LEU A 392 -1.93 26.75 -17.87
CA LEU A 392 -1.50 25.39 -18.19
C LEU A 392 -0.87 25.29 -19.57
N GLU A 393 -1.43 25.96 -20.58
CA GLU A 393 -0.95 25.91 -21.97
C GLU A 393 0.56 26.20 -22.09
N PRO A 394 1.09 27.37 -21.65
CA PRO A 394 2.51 27.68 -21.80
C PRO A 394 3.42 26.82 -20.90
N ARG A 395 2.89 26.22 -19.82
CA ARG A 395 3.66 25.35 -18.93
C ARG A 395 3.81 23.95 -19.50
N ILE A 396 2.73 23.38 -20.04
CA ILE A 396 2.73 22.05 -20.65
C ILE A 396 3.61 22.05 -21.91
N ALA A 397 3.55 23.11 -22.72
CA ALA A 397 4.38 23.26 -23.93
C ALA A 397 5.90 23.29 -23.66
N LYS A 398 6.33 23.54 -22.41
CA LYS A 398 7.75 23.62 -22.01
C LYS A 398 8.28 22.35 -21.37
N LEU A 399 7.45 21.33 -21.14
CA LEU A 399 7.88 20.07 -20.52
C LEU A 399 8.89 19.36 -21.42
N ARG A 400 10.04 18.99 -20.84
CA ARG A 400 11.13 18.31 -21.53
C ARG A 400 11.05 16.80 -21.31
N LEU A 401 11.02 16.07 -22.42
CA LEU A 401 11.06 14.61 -22.46
C LEU A 401 12.52 14.14 -22.54
N GLY A 402 12.87 13.05 -21.84
CA GLY A 402 14.23 12.50 -21.90
C GLY A 402 14.48 11.31 -20.98
N SER A 403 15.75 10.94 -20.81
CA SER A 403 16.19 9.91 -19.85
C SER A 403 17.06 10.56 -18.78
N ILE A 404 16.53 10.68 -17.56
CA ILE A 404 17.25 11.35 -16.44
C ILE A 404 18.53 10.61 -16.00
N LEU A 405 18.72 9.36 -16.44
CA LEU A 405 19.92 8.58 -16.13
C LEU A 405 21.04 8.80 -17.13
N ASP A 406 20.69 9.25 -18.34
CA ASP A 406 21.60 9.34 -19.49
C ASP A 406 21.78 10.80 -19.98
N ASP A 407 20.95 11.73 -19.50
CA ASP A 407 20.98 13.14 -19.84
C ASP A 407 21.58 14.00 -18.71
N ASP A 408 22.49 14.89 -19.09
CA ASP A 408 23.00 15.96 -18.21
C ASP A 408 22.00 17.14 -18.11
N ASN A 409 20.98 17.14 -18.97
CA ASN A 409 19.95 18.18 -19.02
C ASN A 409 18.78 17.84 -18.10
N VAL A 410 18.03 18.88 -17.71
CA VAL A 410 16.83 18.69 -16.90
C VAL A 410 15.73 18.01 -17.71
N VAL A 411 15.21 16.90 -17.18
CA VAL A 411 14.11 16.11 -17.73
C VAL A 411 12.89 16.26 -16.82
N ASP A 412 11.75 16.67 -17.38
CA ASP A 412 10.51 16.87 -16.62
C ASP A 412 9.59 15.64 -16.70
N CYS A 413 9.56 14.96 -17.85
CA CYS A 413 8.78 13.73 -18.05
C CYS A 413 9.66 12.65 -18.72
N GLY A 414 9.52 11.42 -18.25
CA GLY A 414 10.24 10.27 -18.80
C GLY A 414 9.58 9.69 -20.05
N ALA A 415 9.73 8.38 -20.23
CA ALA A 415 9.04 7.62 -21.26
C ALA A 415 7.77 6.94 -20.72
N VAL A 416 6.86 6.61 -21.64
CA VAL A 416 5.76 5.67 -21.41
C VAL A 416 6.34 4.25 -21.44
N ILE A 417 5.78 3.31 -20.69
CA ILE A 417 6.30 1.93 -20.59
C ILE A 417 6.40 1.22 -21.96
N SER A 418 5.46 1.52 -22.86
CA SER A 418 5.32 0.90 -24.18
C SER A 418 4.62 1.85 -25.16
N ASP A 419 5.00 1.77 -26.42
CA ASP A 419 4.37 2.48 -27.54
C ASP A 419 3.05 1.83 -28.02
N ALA A 420 2.69 0.65 -27.52
CA ALA A 420 1.51 -0.11 -27.93
C ALA A 420 0.19 0.66 -27.81
N HIS A 421 0.12 1.68 -26.94
CA HIS A 421 -1.07 2.49 -26.71
C HIS A 421 -1.06 3.84 -27.45
N PHE A 422 0.00 4.20 -28.18
CA PHE A 422 0.11 5.51 -28.80
C PHE A 422 -0.94 5.75 -29.89
N GLY A 423 -1.29 4.73 -30.69
CA GLY A 423 -2.38 4.84 -31.66
C GLY A 423 -3.72 5.19 -30.97
N ARG A 424 -4.02 4.53 -29.85
CA ARG A 424 -5.21 4.84 -29.04
C ARG A 424 -5.21 6.27 -28.52
N PHE A 425 -4.05 6.79 -28.10
CA PHE A 425 -3.93 8.18 -27.63
C PHE A 425 -4.25 9.17 -28.75
N GLU A 426 -3.67 8.97 -29.93
CA GLU A 426 -3.90 9.80 -31.11
C GLU A 426 -5.38 9.74 -31.54
N ASP A 427 -5.99 8.56 -31.56
CA ASP A 427 -7.39 8.36 -31.91
C ASP A 427 -8.34 9.06 -30.93
N LEU A 428 -8.09 8.95 -29.62
CA LEU A 428 -8.91 9.60 -28.59
C LEU A 428 -8.83 11.14 -28.69
N VAL A 429 -7.63 11.68 -28.94
CA VAL A 429 -7.44 13.13 -29.14
C VAL A 429 -8.13 13.58 -30.43
N ALA A 430 -7.95 12.86 -31.53
CA ALA A 430 -8.56 13.18 -32.82
C ALA A 430 -10.10 13.13 -32.77
N ASP A 431 -10.66 12.12 -32.11
CA ASP A 431 -12.11 12.00 -31.89
C ASP A 431 -12.66 13.15 -31.06
N ALA A 432 -11.98 13.53 -29.96
CA ALA A 432 -12.38 14.67 -29.16
C ALA A 432 -12.37 15.99 -29.96
N VAL A 433 -11.34 16.21 -30.78
CA VAL A 433 -11.25 17.40 -31.66
C VAL A 433 -12.37 17.41 -32.70
N LYS A 434 -12.68 16.25 -33.30
CA LYS A 434 -13.81 16.11 -34.23
C LYS A 434 -15.15 16.45 -33.58
N GLN A 435 -15.29 16.22 -32.28
CA GLN A 435 -16.48 16.54 -31.49
C GLN A 435 -16.48 17.96 -30.91
N GLY A 436 -15.49 18.80 -31.24
CA GLY A 436 -15.44 20.22 -30.88
C GLY A 436 -14.48 20.58 -29.75
N ALA A 437 -13.74 19.63 -29.17
CA ALA A 437 -12.66 19.95 -28.25
C ALA A 437 -11.49 20.61 -29.00
N ARG A 438 -10.63 21.33 -28.27
CA ARG A 438 -9.41 21.94 -28.83
C ARG A 438 -8.17 21.30 -28.24
N CYS A 439 -7.27 20.79 -29.08
CA CYS A 439 -5.93 20.36 -28.68
C CYS A 439 -4.98 21.55 -28.78
N LEU A 440 -4.60 22.14 -27.64
CA LEU A 440 -3.76 23.34 -27.59
C LEU A 440 -2.26 23.01 -27.64
N VAL A 441 -1.87 21.87 -27.07
CA VAL A 441 -0.48 21.42 -27.00
C VAL A 441 -0.44 19.91 -27.26
N GLY A 442 0.57 19.44 -28.00
CA GLY A 442 0.87 18.02 -28.15
C GLY A 442 -0.11 17.24 -29.04
N GLY A 443 -0.47 16.03 -28.61
CA GLY A 443 -1.44 15.16 -29.27
C GLY A 443 -0.83 14.10 -30.20
N LYS A 444 0.50 13.95 -30.21
CA LYS A 444 1.21 13.03 -31.13
C LYS A 444 2.40 12.34 -30.44
N ARG A 445 2.86 11.25 -31.08
CA ARG A 445 4.13 10.60 -30.74
C ARG A 445 5.31 11.57 -30.87
N TYR A 446 6.31 11.42 -30.01
CA TYR A 446 7.53 12.20 -30.04
C TYR A 446 8.73 11.31 -30.35
N ILE A 447 9.47 11.64 -31.40
CA ILE A 447 10.74 10.97 -31.71
C ILE A 447 11.86 11.77 -31.05
N HIS A 448 12.40 11.26 -29.94
CA HIS A 448 13.43 11.97 -29.20
C HIS A 448 14.75 12.01 -30.01
N PRO A 449 15.40 13.17 -30.17
CA PRO A 449 16.57 13.31 -31.04
C PRO A 449 17.77 12.46 -30.60
N LYS A 450 17.94 12.26 -29.29
CA LYS A 450 19.01 11.40 -28.72
C LYS A 450 18.58 9.94 -28.53
N TYR A 451 17.27 9.69 -28.42
CA TYR A 451 16.71 8.37 -28.07
C TYR A 451 15.58 8.00 -29.03
N PRO A 452 15.86 7.82 -30.33
CA PRO A 452 14.82 7.56 -31.32
C PRO A 452 14.10 6.22 -31.13
N LYS A 453 14.61 5.35 -30.25
CA LYS A 453 14.01 4.07 -29.86
C LYS A 453 13.29 4.11 -28.51
N GLY A 454 13.22 5.28 -27.87
CA GLY A 454 12.47 5.49 -26.65
C GLY A 454 10.98 5.75 -26.91
N HIS A 455 10.15 5.41 -25.94
CA HIS A 455 8.70 5.47 -26.02
C HIS A 455 8.17 6.81 -25.49
N TYR A 456 8.18 7.84 -26.33
CA TYR A 456 7.78 9.18 -25.93
C TYR A 456 6.48 9.63 -26.61
N PHE A 457 5.57 10.20 -25.83
CA PHE A 457 4.37 10.88 -26.29
C PHE A 457 4.38 12.33 -25.82
N GLN A 458 3.98 13.27 -26.68
CA GLN A 458 4.01 14.69 -26.32
C GLN A 458 3.07 14.96 -25.13
N PRO A 459 3.51 15.71 -24.10
CA PRO A 459 2.62 16.26 -23.10
C PRO A 459 1.50 17.04 -23.80
N THR A 460 0.26 16.61 -23.56
CA THR A 460 -0.89 17.04 -24.36
C THR A 460 -1.87 17.83 -23.49
N LEU A 461 -2.43 18.91 -24.04
CA LEU A 461 -3.53 19.66 -23.43
C LEU A 461 -4.72 19.69 -24.37
N VAL A 462 -5.83 19.06 -23.95
CA VAL A 462 -7.12 19.10 -24.65
C VAL A 462 -8.13 19.84 -23.76
N VAL A 463 -8.69 20.92 -24.29
CA VAL A 463 -9.68 21.77 -23.61
C VAL A 463 -11.04 21.68 -24.30
N ASP A 464 -12.08 22.19 -23.63
CA ASP A 464 -13.48 22.13 -24.05
C ASP A 464 -13.98 20.69 -24.20
N VAL A 465 -13.43 19.78 -23.39
CA VAL A 465 -13.82 18.36 -23.35
C VAL A 465 -15.17 18.24 -22.66
N THR A 466 -16.10 17.51 -23.28
CA THR A 466 -17.43 17.25 -22.72
C THR A 466 -17.52 15.82 -22.16
N PRO A 467 -18.45 15.54 -21.22
CA PRO A 467 -18.61 14.21 -20.64
C PRO A 467 -18.96 13.11 -21.66
N SER A 468 -19.51 13.46 -22.82
CA SER A 468 -19.89 12.49 -23.85
C SER A 468 -18.71 12.00 -24.71
N MET A 469 -17.58 12.72 -24.70
CA MET A 469 -16.42 12.36 -25.50
C MET A 469 -15.72 11.10 -24.94
N ALA A 470 -15.25 10.22 -25.82
CA ALA A 470 -14.60 8.97 -25.42
C ALA A 470 -13.37 9.21 -24.51
N ILE A 471 -12.59 10.26 -24.79
CA ILE A 471 -11.41 10.64 -24.00
C ILE A 471 -11.75 11.01 -22.54
N ALA A 472 -12.98 11.47 -22.27
CA ALA A 472 -13.45 11.77 -20.91
C ALA A 472 -13.92 10.50 -20.17
N GLN A 473 -14.26 9.43 -20.89
CA GLN A 473 -14.86 8.23 -20.33
C GLN A 473 -13.90 7.05 -20.18
N GLN A 474 -12.88 6.98 -21.03
CA GLN A 474 -11.89 5.90 -21.03
C GLN A 474 -10.61 6.33 -20.32
N GLU A 475 -10.07 5.48 -19.45
CA GLU A 475 -8.75 5.70 -18.84
C GLU A 475 -7.67 5.78 -19.94
N VAL A 476 -6.92 6.88 -19.96
CA VAL A 476 -5.86 7.11 -20.94
C VAL A 476 -4.55 6.53 -20.44
N PHE A 477 -4.21 6.74 -19.16
CA PHE A 477 -2.95 6.28 -18.57
C PHE A 477 -1.71 6.77 -19.33
N GLY A 478 -1.71 8.04 -19.72
CA GLY A 478 -0.70 8.69 -20.54
C GLY A 478 -0.66 10.21 -20.31
N PRO A 479 0.28 10.95 -20.92
CA PRO A 479 0.54 12.35 -20.58
C PRO A 479 -0.45 13.30 -21.27
N ILE A 480 -1.75 13.14 -21.01
CA ILE A 480 -2.83 13.92 -21.61
C ILE A 480 -3.65 14.61 -20.52
N CYS A 481 -3.58 15.94 -20.51
CA CYS A 481 -4.34 16.83 -19.65
C CYS A 481 -5.69 17.16 -20.29
N LEU A 482 -6.80 16.80 -19.64
CA LEU A 482 -8.15 17.16 -20.08
C LEU A 482 -8.70 18.28 -19.19
N LEU A 483 -9.20 19.34 -19.83
CA LEU A 483 -9.89 20.43 -19.14
C LEU A 483 -11.34 20.53 -19.61
N MET A 484 -12.25 20.47 -18.65
CA MET A 484 -13.70 20.46 -18.82
C MET A 484 -14.30 21.67 -18.10
N GLN A 485 -15.31 22.29 -18.69
CA GLN A 485 -16.04 23.40 -18.06
C GLN A 485 -17.30 22.89 -17.38
N ALA A 486 -17.53 23.32 -16.14
CA ALA A 486 -18.79 23.15 -15.43
C ALA A 486 -19.50 24.50 -15.29
N SER A 487 -20.84 24.47 -15.27
CA SER A 487 -21.67 25.66 -15.07
C SER A 487 -21.69 26.12 -13.60
N ASP A 488 -21.69 25.18 -12.65
CA ASP A 488 -21.60 25.44 -11.21
C ASP A 488 -21.01 24.23 -10.44
N VAL A 489 -21.06 24.27 -9.11
CA VAL A 489 -20.55 23.21 -8.22
C VAL A 489 -21.32 21.89 -8.43
N SER A 490 -22.64 21.94 -8.56
CA SER A 490 -23.48 20.76 -8.71
C SER A 490 -23.25 20.08 -10.06
N ASP A 491 -23.10 20.87 -11.12
CA ASP A 491 -22.72 20.40 -12.44
C ASP A 491 -21.30 19.80 -12.44
N ALA A 492 -20.34 20.41 -11.74
CA ALA A 492 -18.99 19.86 -11.60
C ALA A 492 -19.00 18.47 -10.93
N ILE A 493 -19.83 18.28 -9.90
CA ILE A 493 -20.06 16.98 -9.25
C ILE A 493 -20.71 15.99 -10.23
N SER A 494 -21.70 16.42 -11.01
CA SER A 494 -22.36 15.60 -12.03
C SER A 494 -21.36 15.10 -13.07
N ILE A 495 -20.52 16.00 -13.60
CA ILE A 495 -19.44 15.67 -14.53
C ILE A 495 -18.44 14.70 -13.89
N ALA A 496 -17.98 14.96 -12.66
CA ALA A 496 -17.07 14.06 -11.96
C ALA A 496 -17.64 12.64 -11.83
N ASN A 497 -18.94 12.54 -11.55
CA ASN A 497 -19.66 11.28 -11.39
C ASN A 497 -20.10 10.59 -12.70
N SER A 498 -19.88 11.22 -13.86
CA SER A 498 -20.38 10.76 -15.17
C SER A 498 -19.62 9.58 -15.78
N THR A 499 -18.65 9.01 -15.06
CA THR A 499 -17.82 7.89 -15.51
C THR A 499 -18.05 6.65 -14.65
N GLU A 500 -17.76 5.47 -15.21
CA GLU A 500 -17.83 4.19 -14.49
C GLU A 500 -16.71 4.02 -13.46
N TYR A 501 -15.59 4.73 -13.67
CA TYR A 501 -14.46 4.77 -12.74
C TYR A 501 -14.80 5.57 -11.49
N ALA A 502 -14.26 5.16 -10.36
CA ALA A 502 -14.55 5.74 -9.06
C ALA A 502 -13.46 5.41 -8.04
N LEU A 503 -12.20 5.60 -8.44
CA LEU A 503 -11.05 5.37 -7.57
C LEU A 503 -10.88 6.54 -6.60
N GLY A 504 -10.42 7.68 -7.11
CA GLY A 504 -10.21 8.88 -6.32
C GLY A 504 -10.81 10.14 -6.94
N GLY A 505 -10.54 11.27 -6.30
CA GLY A 505 -10.94 12.58 -6.77
C GLY A 505 -10.33 13.68 -5.93
N SER A 506 -10.48 14.93 -6.38
CA SER A 506 -9.95 16.10 -5.69
C SER A 506 -10.87 17.30 -5.89
N VAL A 507 -10.90 18.20 -4.90
CA VAL A 507 -11.61 19.48 -4.99
C VAL A 507 -10.76 20.61 -4.46
N PHE A 508 -10.72 21.74 -5.17
CA PHE A 508 -9.96 22.92 -4.81
C PHE A 508 -10.90 24.12 -4.65
N GLY A 509 -10.76 24.84 -3.54
CA GLY A 509 -11.64 25.96 -3.17
C GLY A 509 -11.43 26.40 -1.72
N ARG A 510 -12.19 27.41 -1.27
CA ARG A 510 -12.12 27.93 0.11
C ARG A 510 -13.45 27.89 0.86
N ASN A 511 -14.57 27.86 0.15
CA ASN A 511 -15.90 27.81 0.72
C ASN A 511 -16.18 26.40 1.25
N GLN A 512 -16.17 26.25 2.57
CA GLN A 512 -16.38 24.97 3.24
C GLN A 512 -17.69 24.29 2.84
N LYS A 513 -18.76 25.06 2.60
CA LYS A 513 -20.04 24.46 2.17
C LYS A 513 -19.91 23.74 0.82
N HIS A 514 -19.15 24.32 -0.11
CA HIS A 514 -18.92 23.69 -1.42
C HIS A 514 -17.95 22.51 -1.30
N LEU A 515 -16.89 22.62 -0.49
CA LEU A 515 -15.95 21.52 -0.26
C LEU A 515 -16.64 20.31 0.39
N ASP A 516 -17.49 20.56 1.39
CA ASP A 516 -18.32 19.52 2.04
C ASP A 516 -19.35 18.92 1.07
N GLN A 517 -19.95 19.75 0.21
CA GLN A 517 -20.88 19.25 -0.81
C GLN A 517 -20.16 18.30 -1.77
N VAL A 518 -19.00 18.71 -2.32
CA VAL A 518 -18.25 17.88 -3.27
C VAL A 518 -17.75 16.59 -2.61
N THR A 519 -17.15 16.67 -1.43
CA THR A 519 -16.64 15.46 -0.74
C THR A 519 -17.74 14.46 -0.38
N ARG A 520 -18.96 14.94 -0.09
CA ARG A 520 -20.11 14.08 0.21
C ARG A 520 -20.76 13.47 -1.03
N GLU A 521 -20.83 14.21 -2.14
CA GLU A 521 -21.64 13.83 -3.31
C GLU A 521 -20.82 13.24 -4.46
N MET A 522 -19.50 13.40 -4.45
CA MET A 522 -18.60 12.69 -5.37
C MET A 522 -18.56 11.20 -5.03
N LYS A 523 -18.84 10.36 -6.03
CA LYS A 523 -18.99 8.91 -5.89
C LYS A 523 -17.67 8.22 -6.24
N CYS A 524 -16.70 8.30 -5.34
CA CYS A 524 -15.41 7.61 -5.45
C CYS A 524 -14.97 7.01 -4.11
N GLY A 525 -13.89 6.23 -4.13
CA GLY A 525 -13.33 5.63 -2.92
C GLY A 525 -12.63 6.63 -2.01
N MET A 526 -12.00 7.67 -2.59
CA MET A 526 -11.12 8.61 -1.87
C MET A 526 -11.23 10.03 -2.45
N VAL A 527 -11.20 11.06 -1.61
CA VAL A 527 -11.24 12.46 -2.03
C VAL A 527 -10.17 13.27 -1.30
N SER A 528 -9.41 14.08 -2.03
CA SER A 528 -8.52 15.09 -1.48
C SER A 528 -9.14 16.49 -1.57
N VAL A 529 -8.97 17.30 -0.53
CA VAL A 529 -9.39 18.70 -0.53
C VAL A 529 -8.13 19.57 -0.59
N ASN A 530 -8.06 20.46 -1.58
CA ASN A 530 -6.94 21.34 -1.88
C ASN A 530 -5.59 20.62 -2.11
N ASP A 531 -5.66 19.38 -2.60
CA ASP A 531 -4.50 18.54 -2.90
C ASP A 531 -4.91 17.41 -3.88
N PHE A 532 -3.96 16.61 -4.37
CA PHE A 532 -4.23 15.41 -5.18
C PHE A 532 -3.54 14.18 -4.59
N ALA A 533 -4.20 13.02 -4.63
CA ALA A 533 -3.67 11.70 -4.27
C ALA A 533 -3.01 11.56 -2.87
N VAL A 534 -3.01 12.59 -2.03
CA VAL A 534 -2.36 12.56 -0.70
C VAL A 534 -3.00 11.57 0.27
N TYR A 535 -4.23 11.13 0.00
CA TYR A 535 -4.82 10.00 0.75
C TYR A 535 -3.96 8.73 0.66
N TYR A 536 -3.15 8.57 -0.40
CA TYR A 536 -2.22 7.45 -0.51
C TYR A 536 -0.97 7.63 0.34
N LEU A 537 -0.48 8.86 0.52
CA LEU A 537 0.61 9.13 1.45
C LEU A 537 0.16 9.02 2.91
N ASN A 538 -1.11 9.32 3.19
CA ASN A 538 -1.68 9.16 4.53
C ASN A 538 -2.08 7.70 4.78
N GLN A 539 -1.10 6.84 5.06
CA GLN A 539 -1.24 5.38 5.18
C GLN A 539 -2.16 4.89 6.32
N SER A 540 -2.69 5.79 7.15
CA SER A 540 -3.80 5.48 8.07
C SER A 540 -5.15 5.39 7.39
N LEU A 541 -5.29 6.00 6.21
CA LEU A 541 -6.51 5.94 5.42
C LEU A 541 -6.54 4.64 4.59
N PRO A 542 -7.72 4.05 4.38
CA PRO A 542 -7.86 2.92 3.47
C PRO A 542 -7.72 3.40 2.02
N PHE A 543 -7.02 2.61 1.21
CA PHE A 543 -6.87 2.87 -0.23
C PHE A 543 -7.62 1.83 -1.05
N GLY A 544 -8.41 2.28 -2.02
CA GLY A 544 -9.11 1.46 -3.01
C GLY A 544 -10.39 2.13 -3.53
N GLY A 545 -10.82 1.73 -4.73
CA GLY A 545 -11.95 2.33 -5.43
C GLY A 545 -13.32 1.75 -5.07
N VAL A 546 -14.33 2.20 -5.80
CA VAL A 546 -15.68 1.60 -5.86
C VAL A 546 -16.11 1.49 -7.32
N LYS A 547 -17.29 0.90 -7.60
CA LYS A 547 -17.84 0.71 -8.96
C LYS A 547 -16.83 0.04 -9.91
N GLY A 548 -16.56 0.64 -11.06
CA GLY A 548 -15.61 0.14 -12.05
C GLY A 548 -14.15 0.17 -11.60
N SER A 549 -13.82 0.86 -10.49
CA SER A 549 -12.46 0.91 -9.94
C SER A 549 -12.17 -0.18 -8.89
N GLY A 550 -13.05 -1.18 -8.78
CA GLY A 550 -12.84 -2.36 -7.94
C GLY A 550 -13.49 -2.29 -6.56
N TYR A 551 -12.98 -3.11 -5.64
CA TYR A 551 -13.53 -3.32 -4.29
C TYR A 551 -12.47 -3.87 -3.32
N GLY A 552 -12.73 -3.73 -2.02
CA GLY A 552 -11.74 -4.02 -0.98
C GLY A 552 -10.78 -2.84 -0.75
N ARG A 553 -9.92 -2.94 0.26
CA ARG A 553 -8.95 -1.89 0.63
C ARG A 553 -7.63 -2.54 1.02
N PHE A 554 -6.48 -1.94 0.66
CA PHE A 554 -5.15 -2.54 0.93
C PHE A 554 -4.16 -1.65 1.73
N ALA A 555 -4.56 -0.43 2.09
CA ALA A 555 -3.87 0.44 3.03
C ALA A 555 -4.65 0.60 4.35
N GLY A 556 -4.08 1.29 5.34
CA GLY A 556 -4.72 1.47 6.64
C GLY A 556 -4.86 0.18 7.46
N ALA A 557 -5.65 0.25 8.52
CA ALA A 557 -5.97 -0.92 9.33
C ALA A 557 -6.83 -1.92 8.56
N GLU A 558 -7.69 -1.40 7.67
CA GLU A 558 -8.58 -2.14 6.80
C GLU A 558 -7.79 -3.07 5.88
N GLY A 559 -6.74 -2.56 5.22
CA GLY A 559 -5.91 -3.37 4.35
C GLY A 559 -5.06 -4.41 5.08
N LEU A 560 -4.60 -4.07 6.28
CA LEU A 560 -3.88 -5.04 7.10
C LEU A 560 -4.79 -6.16 7.62
N ARG A 561 -6.05 -5.83 7.98
CA ARG A 561 -7.07 -6.79 8.41
C ARG A 561 -7.67 -7.57 7.23
N GLY A 562 -7.67 -7.01 6.02
CA GLY A 562 -8.18 -7.66 4.81
C GLY A 562 -7.39 -8.90 4.40
N VAL A 563 -6.15 -9.02 4.86
CA VAL A 563 -5.32 -10.22 4.72
C VAL A 563 -5.31 -11.10 5.98
N CYS A 564 -6.33 -10.98 6.83
CA CYS A 564 -6.53 -11.82 8.00
C CYS A 564 -7.86 -12.57 7.92
N ASN A 565 -7.89 -13.76 8.52
CA ASN A 565 -9.14 -14.38 8.93
C ASN A 565 -9.70 -13.62 10.14
N LEU A 566 -10.90 -13.06 9.98
CA LEU A 566 -11.61 -12.39 11.07
C LEU A 566 -12.42 -13.42 11.87
N LYS A 567 -11.79 -13.99 12.90
CA LYS A 567 -12.41 -15.02 13.73
C LYS A 567 -13.22 -14.42 14.87
N ALA A 568 -14.53 -14.68 14.88
CA ALA A 568 -15.39 -14.39 16.02
C ALA A 568 -15.20 -15.44 17.12
N VAL A 569 -14.97 -14.99 18.35
CA VAL A 569 -14.80 -15.84 19.53
C VAL A 569 -15.80 -15.39 20.59
N ALA A 570 -16.65 -16.33 21.05
CA ALA A 570 -17.57 -16.13 22.15
C ALA A 570 -17.23 -17.12 23.27
N VAL A 571 -16.93 -16.61 24.45
CA VAL A 571 -16.61 -17.43 25.63
C VAL A 571 -17.50 -17.06 26.80
N ASP A 572 -17.70 -17.99 27.72
CA ASP A 572 -18.35 -17.69 28.99
C ASP A 572 -17.46 -16.75 29.81
N ARG A 573 -18.04 -15.65 30.30
CA ARG A 573 -17.37 -14.70 31.19
C ARG A 573 -17.07 -15.33 32.54
N PHE A 574 -17.95 -16.23 32.98
CA PHE A 574 -17.87 -16.92 34.27
C PHE A 574 -18.10 -18.43 34.09
N PRO A 575 -17.17 -19.15 33.43
CA PRO A 575 -17.39 -20.54 33.02
C PRO A 575 -17.65 -21.52 34.19
N ARG A 576 -17.26 -21.15 35.42
CA ARG A 576 -17.51 -21.93 36.64
C ARG A 576 -18.86 -21.63 37.32
N ILE A 577 -19.53 -20.54 36.92
CA ILE A 577 -20.74 -20.02 37.59
C ILE A 577 -21.94 -20.11 36.65
N VAL A 578 -21.78 -19.68 35.41
CA VAL A 578 -22.85 -19.63 34.40
C VAL A 578 -22.28 -20.10 33.06
N GLY A 579 -22.88 -21.14 32.51
CA GLY A 579 -22.63 -21.65 31.16
C GLY A 579 -23.94 -21.80 30.39
N THR A 580 -23.85 -21.91 29.07
CA THR A 580 -25.04 -22.18 28.25
C THR A 580 -25.56 -23.58 28.56
N SER A 581 -26.79 -23.65 29.09
CA SER A 581 -27.55 -24.90 29.23
C SER A 581 -28.87 -24.76 28.49
N ILE A 582 -29.27 -25.81 27.78
CA ILE A 582 -30.56 -25.85 27.09
C ILE A 582 -31.60 -26.33 28.12
N PRO A 583 -32.63 -25.53 28.45
CA PRO A 583 -33.67 -25.96 29.37
C PRO A 583 -34.42 -27.18 28.81
N PRO A 584 -34.82 -28.17 29.64
CA PRO A 584 -35.50 -29.38 29.17
C PRO A 584 -36.79 -29.16 28.38
N VAL A 585 -37.42 -27.99 28.51
CA VAL A 585 -38.64 -27.60 27.78
C VAL A 585 -38.37 -27.37 26.29
N VAL A 586 -37.15 -26.98 25.93
CA VAL A 586 -36.73 -26.68 24.56
C VAL A 586 -35.59 -27.58 24.08
N ASP A 587 -35.24 -28.60 24.86
CA ASP A 587 -34.20 -29.57 24.51
C ASP A 587 -34.72 -30.59 23.48
N TYR A 588 -33.82 -31.09 22.63
CA TYR A 588 -34.17 -32.05 21.59
C TYR A 588 -34.00 -33.51 22.08
N PRO A 589 -34.93 -34.42 21.75
CA PRO A 589 -36.18 -34.18 21.03
C PRO A 589 -37.20 -33.41 21.88
N LEU A 590 -37.96 -32.51 21.25
CA LEU A 590 -38.99 -31.73 21.94
C LEU A 590 -40.07 -32.65 22.50
N LYS A 591 -40.32 -32.57 23.80
CA LYS A 591 -41.38 -33.34 24.48
C LYS A 591 -42.78 -32.78 24.20
N ASP A 592 -42.89 -31.47 24.01
CA ASP A 592 -44.13 -30.75 23.70
C ASP A 592 -43.81 -29.47 22.92
N GLY A 593 -44.21 -29.41 21.65
CA GLY A 593 -43.96 -28.27 20.77
C GLY A 593 -44.68 -26.99 21.17
N GLN A 594 -45.89 -27.07 21.75
CA GLN A 594 -46.64 -25.89 22.20
C GLN A 594 -46.01 -25.29 23.45
N ARG A 595 -45.58 -26.15 24.39
CA ARG A 595 -44.86 -25.72 25.59
C ARG A 595 -43.50 -25.12 25.25
N ALA A 596 -42.75 -25.75 24.34
CA ALA A 596 -41.48 -25.22 23.83
C ALA A 596 -41.68 -23.84 23.17
N TRP A 597 -42.70 -23.69 22.33
CA TRP A 597 -43.03 -22.43 21.69
C TRP A 597 -43.41 -21.33 22.69
N ARG A 598 -44.25 -21.63 23.68
CA ARG A 598 -44.63 -20.68 24.75
C ARG A 598 -43.41 -20.23 25.54
N PHE A 599 -42.51 -21.15 25.90
CA PHE A 599 -41.25 -20.83 26.58
C PHE A 599 -40.37 -19.90 25.75
N THR A 600 -40.14 -20.22 24.47
CA THR A 600 -39.35 -19.38 23.56
C THR A 600 -39.96 -17.99 23.37
N LYS A 601 -41.29 -17.91 23.20
CA LYS A 601 -42.02 -16.63 23.15
C LYS A 601 -41.82 -15.83 24.44
N GLY A 602 -41.83 -16.49 25.59
CA GLY A 602 -41.53 -15.89 26.89
C GLY A 602 -40.13 -15.31 26.97
N LEU A 603 -39.12 -16.05 26.49
CA LEU A 603 -37.73 -15.60 26.43
C LEU A 603 -37.56 -14.34 25.57
N VAL A 604 -38.19 -14.32 24.39
CA VAL A 604 -38.15 -13.17 23.48
C VAL A 604 -38.81 -11.95 24.11
N GLU A 605 -39.99 -12.11 24.71
CA GLU A 605 -40.70 -11.00 25.35
C GLU A 605 -39.97 -10.46 26.59
N LEU A 606 -39.35 -11.34 27.39
CA LEU A 606 -38.53 -10.93 28.54
C LEU A 606 -37.27 -10.17 28.08
N GLY A 607 -36.57 -10.67 27.07
CA GLY A 607 -35.33 -10.09 26.59
C GLY A 607 -35.52 -8.80 25.80
N TYR A 608 -36.54 -8.75 24.94
CA TYR A 608 -36.69 -7.74 23.89
C TYR A 608 -38.04 -6.99 23.92
N GLY A 609 -38.91 -7.28 24.88
CA GLY A 609 -40.15 -6.52 25.05
C GLY A 609 -39.85 -5.04 25.31
N GLU A 610 -40.43 -4.15 24.50
CA GLU A 610 -40.21 -2.70 24.62
C GLU A 610 -40.84 -2.11 25.91
N THR A 611 -41.87 -2.77 26.46
CA THR A 611 -42.55 -2.33 27.68
C THR A 611 -42.30 -3.27 28.85
N VAL A 612 -42.33 -2.72 30.08
CA VAL A 612 -42.21 -3.51 31.32
C VAL A 612 -43.28 -4.60 31.38
N MET A 613 -44.53 -4.28 31.02
CA MET A 613 -45.62 -5.25 30.99
C MET A 613 -45.32 -6.43 30.04
N ARG A 614 -44.73 -6.15 28.87
CA ARG A 614 -44.36 -7.20 27.91
C ARG A 614 -43.24 -8.09 28.46
N LYS A 615 -42.27 -7.52 29.17
CA LYS A 615 -41.23 -8.30 29.86
C LYS A 615 -41.79 -9.16 30.98
N VAL A 616 -42.72 -8.64 31.78
CA VAL A 616 -43.44 -9.37 32.84
C VAL A 616 -44.26 -10.51 32.24
N ASN A 617 -45.00 -10.27 31.16
CA ASN A 617 -45.74 -11.31 30.43
C ASN A 617 -44.79 -12.38 29.86
N GLY A 618 -43.60 -11.98 29.41
CA GLY A 618 -42.55 -12.90 28.98
C GLY A 618 -42.06 -13.80 30.11
N LEU A 619 -41.84 -13.23 31.29
CA LEU A 619 -41.48 -13.98 32.50
C LEU A 619 -42.58 -14.96 32.91
N GLY A 620 -43.85 -14.55 32.85
CA GLY A 620 -45.00 -15.44 33.10
C GLY A 620 -44.99 -16.66 32.18
N LYS A 621 -44.77 -16.45 30.88
CA LYS A 621 -44.67 -17.53 29.88
C LYS A 621 -43.50 -18.50 30.13
N LEU A 622 -42.35 -17.99 30.60
CA LEU A 622 -41.21 -18.82 30.97
C LEU A 622 -41.50 -19.71 32.19
N MET A 623 -42.29 -19.21 33.13
CA MET A 623 -42.71 -19.96 34.33
C MET A 623 -43.90 -20.90 34.08
N GLY A 624 -44.50 -20.88 32.88
CA GLY A 624 -45.67 -21.68 32.55
C GLY A 624 -47.01 -21.10 33.02
N MET A 625 -47.03 -19.82 33.42
CA MET A 625 -48.23 -19.06 33.83
C MET A 625 -48.97 -18.50 32.63
#